data_AF-A0A0Q4JHK9-F1
#
_entry.id   AF-A0A0Q4JHK9-F1
#
_cell.length_a   1.000
_cell.length_b   1.000
_cell.length_c   1.000
_cell.angle_alpha   90.00
_cell.angle_beta   90.00
_cell.angle_gamma   90.00
#
_symmetry.space_group_name_H-M   'P 1'
#
loop_
_entity.id
_entity.type
_entity.pdbx_description
1 polymer ?
#
loop_
_entity_poly.entity_id
_entity_poly.type
_entity_poly.pdbx_seq_one_letter_code
_entity_poly.pdbx_strand_id
1 'polypeptide(L)'
;MTIGLGALLLVSACGGNETAVETNVTEAAAPVETPVAAATPMAAATVTPAAPAEKQSLDAFWTKFRAAALAKDAAGIAALSAPVVVQRGDLDDAPEKRLSPAQVPAVLAALLEQTDGVDAANRTQRQMLQAMPVPKRDGAFPEDQFRFGNMEFERGAQGWRLVRLYYEAAE
;
A
#
# COMPACT_ATOMS: atom_id res chain seq x y z
N MET A 1 28.25 30.63 33.44
CA MET A 1 28.82 31.31 32.26
C MET A 1 27.94 30.99 31.06
N THR A 2 27.27 32.03 30.52
CA THR A 2 26.80 32.24 29.12
C THR A 2 26.06 31.08 28.42
N ILE A 3 24.72 31.04 28.44
CA ILE A 3 23.74 31.65 27.50
C ILE A 3 24.01 31.37 26.02
N GLY A 4 23.06 30.67 25.38
CA GLY A 4 22.91 30.57 23.93
C GLY A 4 21.43 30.40 23.56
N LEU A 5 20.69 31.52 23.56
CA LEU A 5 19.33 31.65 23.08
C LEU A 5 19.35 31.64 21.54
N GLY A 6 18.78 30.62 20.90
CA GLY A 6 18.61 30.55 19.45
C GLY A 6 17.15 30.77 19.07
N ALA A 7 16.82 31.96 18.58
CA ALA A 7 15.52 32.33 18.05
C ALA A 7 15.28 31.69 16.67
N LEU A 8 14.11 31.11 16.44
CA LEU A 8 13.65 30.72 15.10
C LEU A 8 12.25 31.27 14.78
N LEU A 9 12.27 32.40 14.08
CA LEU A 9 11.48 32.81 12.91
C LEU A 9 10.01 32.37 12.78
N LEU A 10 9.12 33.36 12.97
CA LEU A 10 7.77 33.44 12.43
C LEU A 10 7.83 33.86 10.94
N VAL A 11 7.17 33.10 10.05
CA VAL A 11 6.77 33.60 8.72
C VAL A 11 5.28 33.31 8.51
N SER A 12 4.53 34.41 8.42
CA SER A 12 3.13 34.44 8.01
C SER A 12 3.00 34.17 6.50
N ALA A 13 1.97 33.41 6.12
CA ALA A 13 1.41 33.45 4.77
C ALA A 13 -0.12 33.34 4.88
N CYS A 14 -0.77 34.51 4.92
CA CYS A 14 -2.15 34.68 4.48
C CYS A 14 -2.16 34.68 2.95
N GLY A 15 -2.95 33.82 2.33
CA GLY A 15 -3.17 33.80 0.89
C GLY A 15 -4.59 33.32 0.63
N GLY A 16 -5.53 34.27 0.66
CA GLY A 16 -6.90 34.03 0.23
C GLY A 16 -7.00 33.77 -1.26
N ASN A 17 -8.03 33.02 -1.65
CA ASN A 17 -8.58 33.17 -2.98
C ASN A 17 -10.10 32.98 -2.89
N GLU A 18 -10.79 34.11 -2.91
CA GLU A 18 -12.21 34.23 -3.19
C GLU A 18 -12.42 34.08 -4.70
N THR A 19 -13.37 33.25 -5.11
CA THR A 19 -14.11 33.48 -6.36
C THR A 19 -15.52 32.96 -6.19
N ALA A 20 -16.46 33.90 -6.14
CA ALA A 20 -17.87 33.72 -6.36
C ALA A 20 -18.17 33.78 -7.86
N VAL A 21 -19.04 32.91 -8.37
CA VAL A 21 -19.96 33.13 -9.50
C VAL A 21 -21.12 32.15 -9.25
N GLU A 22 -22.24 32.58 -8.68
CA GLU A 22 -23.42 33.18 -9.32
C GLU A 22 -24.13 32.28 -10.34
N THR A 23 -25.42 32.17 -10.07
CA THR A 23 -26.51 31.38 -10.64
C THR A 23 -26.79 31.58 -12.12
N ASN A 24 -27.35 30.54 -12.77
CA ASN A 24 -28.42 30.78 -13.74
C ASN A 24 -29.48 29.67 -13.72
N VAL A 25 -30.74 30.10 -13.66
CA VAL A 25 -31.99 29.32 -13.74
C VAL A 25 -32.52 29.44 -15.18
N THR A 26 -33.53 28.62 -15.53
CA THR A 26 -34.44 28.74 -16.71
C THR A 26 -33.98 27.84 -17.87
N GLU A 27 -34.80 27.04 -18.56
CA GLU A 27 -36.24 26.99 -18.80
C GLU A 27 -36.61 25.60 -19.35
N ALA A 28 -37.89 25.23 -19.23
CA ALA A 28 -38.46 24.04 -19.83
C ALA A 28 -38.76 24.23 -21.33
N ALA A 29 -38.49 23.22 -22.16
CA ALA A 29 -39.20 23.01 -23.42
C ALA A 29 -39.20 21.51 -23.78
N ALA A 30 -40.40 20.96 -24.00
CA ALA A 30 -40.65 19.58 -24.38
C ALA A 30 -40.60 19.41 -25.93
N PRO A 31 -41.10 18.30 -26.49
CA PRO A 31 -40.34 17.17 -27.03
C PRO A 31 -40.30 17.16 -28.57
N VAL A 32 -39.34 16.45 -29.15
CA VAL A 32 -39.35 16.15 -30.60
C VAL A 32 -39.07 14.66 -30.79
N GLU A 33 -40.11 13.93 -31.22
CA GLU A 33 -40.02 12.57 -31.73
C GLU A 33 -39.33 12.53 -33.09
N THR A 34 -38.51 11.50 -33.35
CA THR A 34 -38.32 10.73 -34.61
C THR A 34 -36.99 9.94 -34.54
N PRO A 35 -36.73 8.94 -35.41
CA PRO A 35 -37.32 7.62 -35.45
C PRO A 35 -36.29 6.49 -35.23
N VAL A 36 -36.85 5.29 -34.96
CA VAL A 36 -36.25 3.96 -34.84
C VAL A 36 -34.99 3.72 -35.69
N ALA A 37 -33.85 3.50 -35.01
CA ALA A 37 -32.70 2.78 -35.56
C ALA A 37 -32.58 1.44 -34.83
N ALA A 38 -32.63 0.34 -35.58
CA ALA A 38 -32.56 -1.01 -35.08
C ALA A 38 -31.27 -1.22 -34.25
N ALA A 39 -31.43 -1.46 -32.96
CA ALA A 39 -30.35 -1.85 -32.07
C ALA A 39 -29.83 -3.22 -32.52
N THR A 40 -28.65 -3.24 -33.12
CA THR A 40 -27.86 -4.46 -33.33
C THR A 40 -27.61 -5.09 -31.96
N PRO A 41 -27.87 -6.39 -31.75
CA PRO A 41 -27.58 -7.02 -30.48
C PRO A 41 -26.07 -6.92 -30.23
N MET A 42 -25.70 -6.18 -29.18
CA MET A 42 -24.33 -6.18 -28.65
C MET A 42 -23.96 -7.63 -28.38
N ALA A 43 -23.01 -8.14 -29.16
CA ALA A 43 -22.37 -9.42 -28.90
C ALA A 43 -21.89 -9.39 -27.46
N ALA A 44 -22.50 -10.22 -26.62
CA ALA A 44 -22.07 -10.45 -25.26
C ALA A 44 -20.61 -10.88 -25.32
N ALA A 45 -19.71 -9.97 -24.92
CA ALA A 45 -18.32 -10.28 -24.72
C ALA A 45 -18.29 -11.41 -23.70
N THR A 46 -18.08 -12.62 -24.21
CA THR A 46 -17.94 -13.81 -23.40
C THR A 46 -16.64 -13.59 -22.64
N VAL A 47 -16.77 -13.19 -21.37
CA VAL A 47 -15.62 -13.07 -20.47
C VAL A 47 -15.07 -14.48 -20.35
N THR A 48 -14.07 -14.79 -21.17
CA THR A 48 -13.30 -16.03 -21.03
C THR A 48 -12.78 -16.02 -19.59
N PRO A 49 -13.12 -17.03 -18.76
CA PRO A 49 -12.58 -17.13 -17.43
C PRO A 49 -11.07 -17.09 -17.56
N ALA A 50 -10.43 -16.08 -16.97
CA ALA A 50 -8.98 -16.00 -16.93
C ALA A 50 -8.47 -17.33 -16.39
N ALA A 51 -7.61 -18.00 -17.16
CA ALA A 51 -6.97 -19.22 -16.73
C ALA A 51 -6.43 -19.03 -15.30
N PRO A 52 -6.61 -20.01 -14.40
CA PRO A 52 -6.18 -19.87 -13.01
C PRO A 52 -4.71 -19.45 -13.02
N ALA A 53 -4.44 -18.26 -12.48
CA ALA A 53 -3.09 -17.72 -12.40
C ALA A 53 -2.19 -18.81 -11.82
N GLU A 54 -1.14 -19.20 -12.56
CA GLU A 54 -0.19 -20.20 -12.10
C GLU A 54 0.21 -19.85 -10.67
N LYS A 55 0.05 -20.81 -9.75
CA LYS A 55 0.27 -20.61 -8.32
C LYS A 55 1.68 -20.05 -8.11
N GLN A 56 1.78 -18.73 -7.90
CA GLN A 56 3.05 -18.08 -7.63
C GLN A 56 3.70 -18.73 -6.41
N SER A 57 4.92 -19.25 -6.56
CA SER A 57 5.67 -19.80 -5.43
C SER A 57 6.10 -18.70 -4.46
N LEU A 58 6.32 -19.05 -3.19
CA LEU A 58 6.81 -18.09 -2.19
C LEU A 58 8.19 -17.55 -2.60
N ASP A 59 9.09 -18.38 -3.11
CA ASP A 59 10.42 -17.96 -3.59
C ASP A 59 10.34 -16.93 -4.72
N ALA A 60 9.45 -17.15 -5.70
CA ALA A 60 9.26 -16.23 -6.82
C ALA A 60 8.65 -14.89 -6.37
N PHE A 61 7.70 -14.94 -5.43
CA PHE A 61 7.18 -13.75 -4.78
C PHE A 61 8.26 -13.00 -3.99
N TRP A 62 8.96 -13.71 -3.12
CA TRP A 62 9.97 -13.16 -2.22
C TRP A 62 11.09 -12.46 -2.99
N THR A 63 11.56 -13.09 -4.07
CA THR A 63 12.59 -12.50 -4.94
C THR A 63 12.15 -11.15 -5.49
N LYS A 64 10.91 -11.04 -6.00
CA LYS A 64 10.35 -9.79 -6.53
C LYS A 64 10.15 -8.75 -5.43
N PHE A 65 9.56 -9.15 -4.31
CA PHE A 65 9.30 -8.26 -3.18
C PHE A 65 10.59 -7.69 -2.61
N ARG A 66 11.58 -8.55 -2.34
CA ARG A 66 12.91 -8.17 -1.84
C ARG A 66 13.59 -7.19 -2.80
N ALA A 67 13.58 -7.47 -4.10
CA ALA A 67 14.16 -6.57 -5.09
C ALA A 67 13.48 -5.19 -5.06
N ALA A 68 12.14 -5.14 -5.08
CA ALA A 68 11.38 -3.90 -5.04
C ALA A 68 11.62 -3.10 -3.74
N ALA A 69 11.58 -3.76 -2.59
CA ALA A 69 11.80 -3.15 -1.28
C ALA A 69 13.23 -2.60 -1.12
N LEU A 70 14.25 -3.33 -1.58
CA LEU A 70 15.64 -2.88 -1.51
C LEU A 70 15.92 -1.74 -2.50
N ALA A 71 15.27 -1.74 -3.67
CA ALA A 71 15.40 -0.70 -4.69
C ALA A 71 14.50 0.53 -4.42
N LYS A 72 13.66 0.51 -3.39
CA LYS A 72 12.61 1.52 -3.13
C LYS A 72 11.66 1.69 -4.32
N ASP A 73 11.37 0.61 -5.05
CA ASP A 73 10.44 0.59 -6.18
C ASP A 73 8.99 0.64 -5.67
N ALA A 74 8.45 1.85 -5.60
CA ALA A 74 7.10 2.10 -5.11
C ALA A 74 6.02 1.38 -5.93
N ALA A 75 6.17 1.32 -7.26
CA ALA A 75 5.20 0.65 -8.12
C ALA A 75 5.23 -0.87 -7.91
N GLY A 76 6.43 -1.46 -7.82
CA GLY A 76 6.61 -2.87 -7.51
C GLY A 76 6.06 -3.26 -6.13
N ILE A 77 6.33 -2.44 -5.10
CA ILE A 77 5.78 -2.65 -3.75
C ILE A 77 4.25 -2.60 -3.78
N ALA A 78 3.65 -1.60 -4.43
CA ALA A 78 2.20 -1.47 -4.54
C ALA A 78 1.57 -2.68 -5.26
N ALA A 79 2.16 -3.14 -6.36
CA ALA A 79 1.68 -4.29 -7.12
C ALA A 79 1.77 -5.63 -6.35
N LEU A 80 2.72 -5.74 -5.42
CA LEU A 80 2.92 -6.91 -4.56
C LEU A 80 2.18 -6.82 -3.22
N SER A 81 1.43 -5.73 -3.00
CA SER A 81 0.62 -5.52 -1.80
C SER A 81 -0.83 -5.95 -2.03
N ALA A 82 -1.51 -6.33 -0.96
CA ALA A 82 -2.94 -6.59 -1.01
C ALA A 82 -3.72 -5.28 -1.29
N PRO A 83 -4.97 -5.36 -1.81
CA PRO A 83 -5.81 -4.17 -2.03
C PRO A 83 -6.03 -3.33 -0.78
N VAL A 84 -5.92 -3.94 0.39
CA VAL A 84 -5.86 -3.28 1.69
C VAL A 84 -4.75 -3.94 2.50
N VAL A 85 -3.78 -3.15 2.96
CA VAL A 85 -2.74 -3.58 3.90
C VAL A 85 -3.07 -3.00 5.28
N VAL A 86 -3.01 -3.82 6.31
CA VAL A 86 -3.24 -3.36 7.69
C VAL A 86 -1.92 -2.93 8.31
N GLN A 87 -1.84 -1.72 8.81
CA GLN A 87 -0.77 -1.27 9.68
C GLN A 87 -1.24 -1.38 11.14
N ARG A 88 -0.46 -2.08 11.97
CA ARG A 88 -0.61 -2.10 13.43
C ARG A 88 0.55 -1.37 14.10
N GLY A 89 0.26 -0.69 15.21
CA GLY A 89 1.29 -0.19 16.12
C GLY A 89 1.88 -1.31 16.99
N ASP A 90 2.77 -0.93 17.89
CA ASP A 90 3.50 -1.86 18.76
C ASP A 90 2.66 -2.28 19.98
N LEU A 91 1.66 -1.48 20.35
CA LEU A 91 0.71 -1.77 21.41
C LEU A 91 -0.53 -2.50 20.88
N ASP A 92 -1.03 -3.47 21.65
CA ASP A 92 -2.23 -4.24 21.30
C ASP A 92 -3.48 -3.36 21.12
N ASP A 93 -3.54 -2.24 21.85
CA ASP A 93 -4.65 -1.28 21.82
C ASP A 93 -4.49 -0.21 20.72
N ALA A 94 -3.37 -0.21 19.98
CA ALA A 94 -3.13 0.78 18.93
C ALA A 94 -4.14 0.60 17.79
N PRO A 95 -4.76 1.68 17.29
CA PRO A 95 -5.75 1.59 16.23
C PRO A 95 -5.11 1.08 14.93
N GLU A 96 -5.76 0.09 14.31
CA GLU A 96 -5.35 -0.39 12.99
C GLU A 96 -5.56 0.70 11.92
N LYS A 97 -4.54 0.95 11.11
CA LYS A 97 -4.67 1.81 9.92
C LYS A 97 -4.80 0.94 8.67
N ARG A 98 -5.78 1.23 7.82
CA ARG A 98 -5.98 0.54 6.54
C ARG A 98 -5.30 1.34 5.44
N LEU A 99 -4.30 0.76 4.81
CA LEU A 99 -3.51 1.36 3.75
C LEU A 99 -3.97 0.85 2.39
N SER A 100 -4.15 1.77 1.45
CA SER A 100 -4.24 1.43 0.03
C SER A 100 -2.85 1.10 -0.53
N PRO A 101 -2.73 0.36 -1.64
CA PRO A 101 -1.43 0.00 -2.23
C PRO A 101 -0.51 1.19 -2.51
N ALA A 102 -1.07 2.36 -2.84
CA ALA A 102 -0.29 3.58 -3.09
C ALA A 102 0.37 4.17 -1.83
N GLN A 103 -0.18 3.88 -0.63
CA GLN A 103 0.36 4.37 0.65
C GLN A 103 1.44 3.44 1.22
N VAL A 104 1.41 2.16 0.84
CA VAL A 104 2.32 1.14 1.37
C VAL A 104 3.80 1.47 1.17
N PRO A 105 4.28 1.96 0.00
CA PRO A 105 5.70 2.19 -0.21
C PRO A 105 6.34 3.15 0.79
N ALA A 106 5.64 4.22 1.17
CA ALA A 106 6.16 5.19 2.12
C ALA A 106 6.27 4.60 3.54
N VAL A 107 5.26 3.85 3.97
CA VAL A 107 5.26 3.17 5.27
C VAL A 107 6.33 2.08 5.32
N LEU A 108 6.41 1.25 4.27
CA LEU A 108 7.44 0.22 4.17
C LEU A 108 8.84 0.82 4.15
N ALA A 109 9.07 1.94 3.45
CA ALA A 109 10.36 2.60 3.45
C ALA A 109 10.80 3.04 4.85
N ALA A 110 9.87 3.57 5.66
CA ALA A 110 10.16 3.95 7.04
C ALA A 110 10.39 2.73 7.95
N LEU A 111 9.56 1.70 7.82
CA LEU A 111 9.72 0.43 8.54
C LEU A 111 11.08 -0.21 8.28
N LEU A 112 11.56 -0.18 7.03
CA LEU A 112 12.84 -0.80 6.66
C LEU A 112 14.04 -0.17 7.39
N GLU A 113 13.93 1.07 7.85
CA GLU A 113 14.98 1.75 8.62
C GLU A 113 14.89 1.47 10.13
N GLN A 114 13.80 0.86 10.62
CA GLN A 114 13.66 0.50 12.02
C GLN A 114 14.46 -0.77 12.34
N THR A 115 15.06 -0.77 13.53
CA THR A 115 15.61 -1.97 14.13
C THR A 115 14.50 -2.94 14.49
N ASP A 116 14.71 -4.21 14.18
CA ASP A 116 13.80 -5.25 14.62
C ASP A 116 14.03 -5.51 16.12
N GLY A 117 13.01 -5.32 16.94
CA GLY A 117 13.09 -5.43 18.39
C GLY A 117 13.35 -6.85 18.91
N VAL A 118 13.28 -7.87 18.04
CA VAL A 118 13.53 -9.28 18.39
C VAL A 118 14.77 -9.86 17.73
N ASP A 119 15.41 -9.15 16.79
CA ASP A 119 16.68 -9.56 16.20
C ASP A 119 17.83 -9.37 17.19
N ALA A 120 18.44 -10.48 17.61
CA ALA A 120 19.57 -10.46 18.56
C ALA A 120 20.80 -9.70 18.04
N ALA A 121 20.92 -9.53 16.72
CA ALA A 121 21.99 -8.74 16.10
C ALA A 121 21.63 -7.24 15.96
N ASN A 122 20.47 -6.82 16.47
CA ASN A 122 19.98 -5.44 16.46
C ASN A 122 19.99 -4.82 15.05
N ARG A 123 19.70 -5.64 14.03
CA ARG A 123 19.69 -5.21 12.63
C ARG A 123 18.42 -4.45 12.31
N THR A 124 18.54 -3.52 11.37
CA THR A 124 17.37 -2.94 10.71
C THR A 124 16.64 -3.99 9.88
N GLN A 125 15.33 -3.79 9.68
CA GLN A 125 14.53 -4.61 8.76
C GLN A 125 15.16 -4.67 7.35
N ARG A 126 15.76 -3.57 6.88
CA ARG A 126 16.54 -3.53 5.62
C ARG A 126 17.73 -4.48 5.64
N GLN A 127 18.54 -4.46 6.70
CA GLN A 127 19.71 -5.34 6.83
C GLN A 127 19.30 -6.81 6.93
N MET A 128 18.23 -7.12 7.65
CA MET A 128 17.67 -8.47 7.68
C MET A 128 17.22 -8.90 6.28
N LEU A 129 16.55 -8.01 5.54
CA LEU A 129 16.05 -8.29 4.19
C LEU A 129 17.20 -8.55 3.22
N GLN A 130 18.31 -7.82 3.35
CA GLN A 130 19.55 -8.06 2.60
C GLN A 130 20.14 -9.43 2.92
N ALA A 131 20.17 -9.82 4.20
CA ALA A 131 20.75 -11.08 4.68
C ALA A 131 19.89 -12.33 4.37
N MET A 132 18.64 -12.16 3.94
CA MET A 132 17.72 -13.28 3.65
C MET A 132 17.35 -13.37 2.15
N PRO A 133 18.21 -13.96 1.31
CA PRO A 133 17.92 -14.10 -0.13
C PRO A 133 16.79 -15.10 -0.43
N VAL A 134 16.57 -16.08 0.46
CA VAL A 134 15.56 -17.14 0.33
C VAL A 134 14.60 -17.05 1.53
N PRO A 135 13.28 -17.10 1.33
CA PRO A 135 12.32 -17.00 2.42
C PRO A 135 12.43 -18.23 3.32
N LYS A 136 12.61 -18.00 4.63
CA LYS A 136 12.62 -19.07 5.63
C LYS A 136 11.28 -19.07 6.35
N ARG A 137 10.47 -20.09 6.10
CA ARG A 137 9.19 -20.22 6.78
C ARG A 137 9.39 -20.76 8.19
N ASP A 138 8.68 -20.16 9.13
CA ASP A 138 8.47 -20.74 10.44
C ASP A 138 7.34 -21.78 10.33
N GLY A 139 7.60 -22.99 10.81
CA GLY A 139 6.67 -24.12 10.77
C GLY A 139 5.44 -23.93 11.64
N ALA A 140 5.41 -22.92 12.51
CA ALA A 140 4.24 -22.55 13.31
C ALA A 140 3.14 -21.85 12.48
N PHE A 141 3.47 -21.28 11.32
CA PHE A 141 2.50 -20.56 10.49
C PHE A 141 1.84 -21.45 9.42
N PRO A 142 0.55 -21.22 9.10
CA PRO A 142 -0.15 -21.89 8.01
C PRO A 142 0.57 -21.84 6.66
N GLU A 143 0.30 -22.80 5.77
CA GLU A 143 0.95 -22.93 4.45
C GLU A 143 0.84 -21.71 3.53
N ASP A 144 -0.22 -20.95 3.72
CA ASP A 144 -0.57 -19.74 3.01
C ASP A 144 -0.12 -18.46 3.73
N GLN A 145 0.62 -18.58 4.83
CA GLN A 145 1.16 -17.45 5.58
C GLN A 145 2.69 -17.49 5.63
N PHE A 146 3.27 -16.30 5.59
CA PHE A 146 4.69 -16.09 5.75
C PHE A 146 4.92 -14.77 6.48
N ARG A 147 5.75 -14.82 7.52
CA ARG A 147 6.15 -13.64 8.28
C ARG A 147 7.65 -13.44 8.19
N PHE A 148 8.05 -12.18 8.03
CA PHE A 148 9.43 -11.78 8.09
C PHE A 148 9.53 -10.45 8.84
N GLY A 149 10.22 -10.47 9.99
CA GLY A 149 10.27 -9.33 10.90
C GLY A 149 8.87 -8.78 11.17
N ASN A 150 8.72 -7.50 10.85
CA ASN A 150 7.49 -6.73 11.02
C ASN A 150 6.57 -6.74 9.78
N MET A 151 6.72 -7.70 8.87
CA MET A 151 5.90 -7.84 7.66
C MET A 151 5.22 -9.21 7.62
N GLU A 152 3.92 -9.23 7.30
CA GLU A 152 3.19 -10.47 7.05
C GLU A 152 2.63 -10.52 5.64
N PHE A 153 2.71 -11.71 5.08
CA PHE A 153 2.33 -12.03 3.72
C PHE A 153 1.36 -13.20 3.72
N GLU A 154 0.36 -13.14 2.85
CA GLU A 154 -0.63 -14.20 2.67
C GLU A 154 -0.73 -14.62 1.20
N ARG A 155 -0.99 -15.90 0.97
CA ARG A 155 -1.26 -16.46 -0.36
C ARG A 155 -2.75 -16.58 -0.60
N GLY A 156 -3.29 -15.62 -1.35
CA GLY A 156 -4.66 -15.67 -1.85
C GLY A 156 -4.78 -16.32 -3.24
N ALA A 157 -5.97 -16.19 -3.83
CA ALA A 157 -6.25 -16.68 -5.19
C ALA A 157 -5.34 -16.04 -6.26
N GLN A 158 -4.87 -14.81 -6.03
CA GLN A 158 -4.00 -14.06 -6.93
C GLN A 158 -2.49 -14.21 -6.62
N GLY A 159 -2.15 -15.16 -5.75
CA GLY A 159 -0.79 -15.40 -5.27
C GLY A 159 -0.48 -14.70 -3.95
N TRP A 160 0.82 -14.65 -3.62
CA TRP A 160 1.32 -14.03 -2.40
C TRP A 160 1.22 -12.51 -2.45
N ARG A 161 0.81 -11.89 -1.35
CA ARG A 161 0.74 -10.43 -1.20
C ARG A 161 1.15 -10.02 0.21
N LEU A 162 1.74 -8.84 0.33
CA LEU A 162 1.91 -8.17 1.63
C LEU A 162 0.53 -7.77 2.16
N VAL A 163 0.19 -8.19 3.38
CA VAL A 163 -1.12 -7.93 4.01
C VAL A 163 -1.04 -7.13 5.29
N ARG A 164 0.09 -7.19 6.01
CA ARG A 164 0.26 -6.49 7.28
C ARG A 164 1.66 -5.90 7.46
N LEU A 165 1.70 -4.73 8.07
CA LEU A 165 2.90 -4.05 8.55
C LEU A 165 2.75 -3.77 10.05
N TYR A 166 3.74 -4.16 10.85
CA TYR A 166 3.87 -3.77 12.24
C TYR A 166 4.81 -2.57 12.30
N TYR A 167 4.23 -1.38 12.34
CA TYR A 167 4.98 -0.14 12.26
C TYR A 167 4.27 0.95 13.07
N GLU A 168 4.93 1.39 14.13
CA GLU A 168 4.62 2.61 14.85
C GLU A 168 5.59 3.71 14.41
N ALA A 169 5.04 4.86 13.99
CA ALA A 169 5.87 6.02 13.69
C ALA A 169 6.31 6.62 15.02
N ALA A 170 7.61 6.86 15.17
CA ALA A 170 8.09 7.68 16.28
C ALA A 170 7.54 9.10 16.11
N GLU A 171 6.80 9.58 17.11
CA GLU A 171 6.34 10.98 17.21
C GLU A 171 7.49 11.96 17.49
#